data_AF-A0A800DBH3-F1
#
_entry.id   AF-A0A800DBH3-F1
#
_cell.length_a   1.000
_cell.length_b   1.000
_cell.length_c   1.000
_cell.angle_alpha   90.00
_cell.angle_beta   90.00
_cell.angle_gamma   90.00
#
_symmetry.space_group_name_H-M   'P 1'
#
loop_
_entity.id
_entity.type
_entity.pdbx_description
1 polymer ?
#
loop_
_entity_poly.entity_id
_entity_poly.type
_entity_poly.pdbx_seq_one_letter_code
_entity_poly.pdbx_strand_id
1 'polypeptide(L)' 'MIIQKQFQQIEYYDRKQELLKTAVFSDYKQIEGIWRVGKIVMTNHQNDKSTILTWKTEKLKAGLTAKEFNKRVLKQ' A
#
# COMPACT_ATOMS: atom_id res chain seq x y z
N MET A 1 -9.99 -1.89 26.57
CA MET A 1 -9.91 -2.56 25.24
C MET A 1 -9.54 -1.48 24.21
N ILE A 2 -8.31 -1.49 23.70
CA ILE A 2 -7.83 -0.47 22.74
C ILE A 2 -8.17 -0.97 21.34
N ILE A 3 -9.15 -0.36 20.67
CA ILE A 3 -9.50 -0.67 19.28
C ILE A 3 -8.46 -0.01 18.39
N GLN A 4 -7.55 -0.78 17.79
CA GLN A 4 -6.65 -0.25 16.77
C GLN A 4 -7.39 -0.15 15.43
N LYS A 5 -7.68 1.07 14.98
CA LYS A 5 -8.38 1.34 13.73
C LYS A 5 -7.41 1.19 12.55
N GLN A 6 -7.65 0.20 11.68
CA GLN A 6 -6.92 -0.01 10.44
C GLN A 6 -7.77 0.49 9.26
N PHE A 7 -7.14 1.06 8.23
CA PHE A 7 -7.83 1.62 7.07
C PHE A 7 -8.43 0.54 6.19
N GLN A 8 -9.73 0.26 6.28
CA GLN A 8 -10.33 -0.79 5.43
C GLN A 8 -10.46 -0.38 3.97
N GLN A 9 -10.75 0.90 3.70
CA GLN A 9 -10.99 1.43 2.37
C GLN A 9 -10.56 2.90 2.27
N ILE A 10 -10.06 3.28 1.09
CA ILE A 10 -9.81 4.68 0.71
C ILE A 10 -10.41 4.94 -0.66
N GLU A 11 -11.12 6.05 -0.78
CA GLU A 11 -11.67 6.54 -2.04
C GLU A 11 -10.85 7.72 -2.55
N TYR A 12 -10.55 7.69 -3.84
CA TYR A 12 -9.79 8.72 -4.54
C TYR A 12 -10.73 9.43 -5.49
N TYR A 13 -10.82 10.75 -5.34
CA TYR A 13 -11.60 11.62 -6.18
C TYR A 13 -10.68 12.42 -7.11
N ASP A 14 -11.13 12.69 -8.32
CA ASP A 14 -10.38 13.50 -9.26
C ASP A 14 -10.56 15.02 -8.99
N ARG A 15 -10.00 15.86 -9.86
CA ARG A 15 -10.09 17.33 -9.72
C ARG A 15 -11.51 17.88 -9.92
N LYS A 16 -12.41 17.10 -10.54
CA LYS A 16 -13.83 17.41 -10.71
C LYS A 16 -14.68 16.86 -9.56
N GLN A 17 -14.05 16.25 -8.54
CA GLN A 17 -14.70 15.58 -7.43
C GLN A 17 -15.49 14.32 -7.83
N GLU A 18 -15.15 13.71 -8.97
CA GLU A 18 -15.74 12.43 -9.39
C GLU A 18 -14.98 11.26 -8.75
N LEU A 19 -15.70 10.20 -8.36
CA LEU A 19 -15.08 8.99 -7.80
C LEU A 19 -14.23 8.32 -8.89
N LEU A 20 -12.91 8.40 -8.72
CA LEU A 20 -11.95 7.89 -9.69
C LEU A 20 -11.58 6.44 -9.35
N LYS A 21 -11.19 6.17 -8.11
CA LYS A 21 -10.68 4.86 -7.68
C LYS A 21 -11.05 4.53 -6.24
N THR A 22 -11.14 3.25 -5.93
CA THR A 22 -11.23 2.73 -4.56
C THR A 22 -10.10 1.75 -4.28
N ALA A 23 -9.41 1.94 -3.16
CA ALA A 23 -8.44 0.99 -2.60
C ALA A 23 -9.04 0.28 -1.40
N VAL A 24 -9.11 -1.06 -1.45
CA VAL A 24 -9.52 -1.91 -0.33
C VAL A 24 -8.29 -2.62 0.22
N PHE A 25 -8.10 -2.53 1.53
CA PHE A 25 -6.92 -3.05 2.23
C PHE A 25 -7.31 -4.28 3.03
N SER A 26 -6.50 -5.34 2.93
CA SER A 26 -6.78 -6.64 3.54
C SER A 26 -5.49 -7.39 3.88
N ASP A 27 -5.65 -8.59 4.45
CA ASP A 27 -4.55 -9.48 4.84
C ASP A 27 -3.54 -8.82 5.78
N TYR A 28 -4.06 -8.07 6.75
CA TYR A 28 -3.23 -7.40 7.74
C TYR A 28 -2.44 -8.40 8.57
N LYS A 29 -1.14 -8.17 8.65
CA LYS A 29 -0.18 -8.97 9.44
C LYS A 29 0.63 -8.07 10.34
N GLN A 30 0.94 -8.57 11.53
CA GLN A 30 1.84 -7.88 12.45
C GLN A 30 3.25 -8.42 12.25
N ILE A 31 4.22 -7.54 11.99
CA ILE A 31 5.64 -7.88 11.86
C ILE A 31 6.39 -7.02 12.86
N GLU A 32 7.13 -7.64 13.79
CA GLU A 32 7.84 -6.95 14.90
C GLU A 32 7.00 -5.88 15.61
N GLY A 33 5.72 -6.17 15.88
CA GLY A 33 4.83 -5.24 16.57
C GLY A 33 4.12 -4.23 15.66
N ILE A 34 4.48 -4.13 14.39
CA ILE A 34 3.94 -3.15 13.42
C ILE A 34 2.92 -3.82 12.51
N TRP A 35 1.72 -3.25 12.41
CA TRP A 35 0.71 -3.70 11.44
C TRP A 35 1.08 -3.31 10.01
N ARG A 36 0.97 -4.28 9.10
CA ARG A 36 1.29 -4.15 7.68
C ARG A 36 0.15 -4.73 6.87
N VAL A 37 -0.22 -4.03 5.80
CA VAL A 37 -1.21 -4.51 4.84
C VAL A 37 -0.57 -5.63 4.01
N GLY A 38 -1.24 -6.78 3.90
CA GLY A 38 -0.77 -7.88 3.06
C GLY A 38 -1.28 -7.80 1.63
N LYS A 39 -2.43 -7.16 1.41
CA LYS A 39 -3.05 -7.03 0.09
C LYS A 39 -3.82 -5.72 -0.06
N ILE A 40 -3.64 -5.08 -1.22
CA ILE A 40 -4.45 -3.95 -1.67
C ILE A 40 -5.10 -4.30 -3.00
N VAL A 41 -6.42 -4.16 -3.07
CA VAL A 41 -7.18 -4.20 -4.33
C VAL A 41 -7.55 -2.78 -4.70
N MET A 42 -7.03 -2.31 -5.84
CA MET A 42 -7.33 -0.99 -6.40
C MET A 42 -8.26 -1.16 -7.60
N THR A 43 -9.44 -0.55 -7.55
CA THR A 43 -10.42 -0.57 -8.64
C THR A 43 -10.58 0.84 -9.20
N ASN A 44 -10.51 0.99 -10.52
CA ASN A 44 -10.81 2.24 -11.22
C ASN A 44 -12.25 2.22 -11.73
N HIS A 45 -13.06 3.18 -11.29
CA HIS A 45 -14.49 3.25 -11.61
C HIS A 45 -14.78 3.91 -12.95
N GLN A 46 -13.78 4.51 -13.61
CA GLN A 46 -13.94 5.16 -14.91
C GLN A 46 -13.70 4.21 -16.10
N ASN A 47 -13.01 3.08 -15.88
CA ASN A 47 -12.62 2.18 -16.97
C ASN A 47 -12.55 0.70 -16.59
N ASP A 48 -13.13 0.31 -15.46
CA ASP A 48 -13.23 -1.07 -14.94
C ASP A 48 -11.90 -1.81 -14.76
N LYS A 49 -10.75 -1.12 -14.85
CA LYS A 49 -9.45 -1.73 -14.61
C LYS A 49 -9.22 -1.88 -13.11
N SER A 50 -8.63 -3.02 -12.73
CA SER A 50 -8.18 -3.27 -11.36
C SER A 50 -6.70 -3.62 -11.29
N THR A 51 -6.08 -3.28 -10.17
CA THR A 51 -4.71 -3.70 -9.83
C THR A 51 -4.73 -4.34 -8.44
N ILE A 52 -4.03 -5.47 -8.31
CA ILE A 52 -3.86 -6.15 -7.02
C ILE A 52 -2.39 -6.04 -6.63
N LEU A 53 -2.12 -5.48 -5.45
CA LEU A 53 -0.81 -5.42 -4.83
C LEU A 53 -0.77 -6.45 -3.70
N THR A 54 0.18 -7.37 -3.71
CA THR A 54 0.32 -8.41 -2.68
C THR A 54 1.74 -8.46 -2.14
N TRP A 55 1.88 -8.47 -0.81
CA TRP A 55 3.19 -8.58 -0.15
C TRP A 55 3.42 -9.98 0.41
N LYS A 56 4.30 -10.75 -0.25
CA LYS A 56 4.65 -12.11 0.16
C LYS A 56 5.74 -12.13 1.24
N THR A 57 6.84 -11.41 1.02
CA THR A 57 7.99 -11.36 1.92
C THR A 57 8.32 -9.91 2.27
N GLU A 58 8.35 -9.60 3.56
CA GLU A 58 8.72 -8.29 4.07
C GLU A 58 9.73 -8.47 5.19
N LYS A 59 10.77 -7.62 5.20
CA LYS A 59 11.75 -7.55 6.28
C LYS A 59 11.71 -6.15 6.87
N LEU A 60 11.57 -6.07 8.19
CA LEU A 60 11.75 -4.83 8.91
C LEU A 60 13.23 -4.65 9.26
N LYS A 61 13.64 -3.40 9.45
CA LYS A 61 15.01 -3.02 9.81
C LYS A 61 16.07 -3.74 8.96
N ALA A 62 15.87 -3.78 7.64
CA ALA A 62 16.70 -4.54 6.71
C ALA A 62 18.15 -4.02 6.54
N GLY A 63 18.62 -3.10 7.39
CA GLY A 63 19.97 -2.53 7.34
C GLY A 63 20.20 -1.53 6.21
N LEU A 64 19.14 -1.04 5.55
CA LEU A 64 19.25 -0.08 4.46
C LEU A 64 19.88 1.23 4.94
N THR A 65 20.88 1.73 4.23
CA THR A 65 21.51 3.02 4.49
C THR A 65 21.06 4.08 3.48
N ALA A 66 21.47 5.34 3.67
CA ALA A 66 21.15 6.42 2.73
C ALA A 66 21.75 6.21 1.33
N LYS A 67 22.83 5.41 1.22
CA LYS A 67 23.51 5.16 -0.06
C LYS A 67 22.63 4.38 -1.04
N GLU A 68 21.80 3.46 -0.54
CA GLU A 68 20.87 2.65 -1.34
C GLU A 68 19.75 3.48 -1.99
N PHE A 69 19.54 4.72 -1.56
CA PHE A 69 18.54 5.63 -2.12
C PHE A 69 19.14 6.70 -3.05
N ASN A 70 20.42 6.57 -3.43
CA ASN A 70 21.05 7.47 -4.39
C ASN A 70 20.63 7.11 -5.84
N LYS A 71 20.23 8.09 -6.66
CA LYS A 71 19.81 7.85 -8.07
C LYS A 71 20.81 7.03 -8.89
N ARG A 72 22.11 7.08 -8.57
CA ARG A 72 23.15 6.28 -9.23
C ARG A 72 22.95 4.78 -9.07
N VAL A 73 22.32 4.30 -8.00
CA VAL A 73 22.05 2.87 -7.78
C VAL A 73 21.04 2.27 -8.76
N LEU A 74 20.29 3.13 -9.48
CA LEU A 74 19.34 2.72 -10.53
C LEU A 74 19.99 2.60 -11.91
N LYS A 75 21.24 3.05 -12.06
CA LYS A 75 21.97 2.90 -13.32
C LYS A 75 22.52 1.48 -13.39
N GLN A 76 22.13 0.76 -14.44
CA GLN A 76 22.72 -0.53 -14.84
C GLN A 76 23.99 -0.29 -15.64
#